data_AF-W5TH65-F1
#
_entry.id   AF-W5TH65-F1
#
_cell.length_a   1.000
_cell.length_b   1.000
_cell.length_c   1.000
_cell.angle_alpha   90.00
_cell.angle_beta   90.00
_cell.angle_gamma   90.00
#
_symmetry.space_group_name_H-M   'P 1'
#
loop_
_entity.id
_entity.type
_entity.pdbx_description
1 polymer ?
#
loop_
_entity_poly.entity_id
_entity_poly.type
_entity_poly.pdbx_seq_one_letter_code
_entity_poly.pdbx_strand_id
1 'polypeptide(L)'
;MRLPTEAEILEAARELGHLDEDGKYPQRLRPKLAAALQAQWEEEARDLLAGPAPRPTAEVLADLDRDLLAVGLGSVEIRRSVLAEAAAYLLKTSGMQRIPDQNRR
;
A
#
# COMPACT_ATOMS: atom_id res chain seq x y z
N MET A 1 -16.85 -5.34 13.69
CA MET A 1 -17.40 -5.30 12.32
C MET A 1 -18.18 -4.01 12.15
N ARG A 2 -17.84 -3.21 11.14
CA ARG A 2 -18.54 -1.97 10.78
C ARG A 2 -19.62 -2.31 9.76
N LEU A 3 -20.85 -1.84 9.99
CA LEU A 3 -21.92 -1.95 9.01
C LEU A 3 -21.97 -0.67 8.16
N PRO A 4 -22.15 -0.75 6.83
CA PRO A 4 -22.30 0.42 5.98
C PRO A 4 -23.54 1.22 6.35
N THR A 5 -23.36 2.53 6.49
CA THR A 5 -24.42 3.51 6.70
C THR A 5 -25.16 3.81 5.39
N GLU A 6 -26.34 4.42 5.50
CA GLU A 6 -27.15 4.79 4.33
C GLU A 6 -26.41 5.73 3.38
N ALA A 7 -25.64 6.67 3.92
CA ALA A 7 -24.89 7.64 3.15
C ALA A 7 -23.77 6.97 2.33
N GLU A 8 -23.09 5.98 2.92
CA GLU A 8 -22.04 5.21 2.25
C GLU A 8 -22.61 4.33 1.14
N ILE A 9 -23.78 3.73 1.37
CA ILE A 9 -24.49 2.94 0.35
C ILE A 9 -24.94 3.84 -0.81
N LEU A 10 -25.42 5.05 -0.52
CA LEU A 10 -25.79 6.04 -1.54
C LEU A 10 -24.58 6.47 -2.36
N GLU A 11 -23.44 6.70 -1.72
CA GLU A 11 -22.19 7.06 -2.39
C GLU A 11 -21.69 5.93 -3.29
N ALA A 12 -21.71 4.68 -2.82
CA ALA A 12 -21.41 3.52 -3.65
C ALA A 12 -22.37 3.39 -4.85
N ALA A 13 -23.67 3.65 -4.64
CA ALA A 13 -24.64 3.66 -5.74
C ALA A 13 -24.35 4.76 -6.76
N ARG A 14 -23.87 5.94 -6.32
CA ARG A 14 -23.42 7.04 -7.18
C ARG A 14 -22.23 6.64 -8.02
N GLU A 15 -21.19 6.08 -7.41
CA GLU A 15 -19.98 5.64 -8.11
C GLU A 15 -20.25 4.55 -9.13
N LEU A 16 -21.20 3.65 -8.83
CA LEU A 16 -21.61 2.57 -9.73
C LEU A 16 -22.64 2.99 -10.79
N GLY A 17 -23.07 4.25 -10.81
CA GLY A 17 -24.06 4.74 -11.77
C GLY A 17 -25.45 4.11 -11.60
N HIS A 18 -25.81 3.73 -10.38
CA HIS A 18 -27.11 3.13 -10.04
C HIS A 18 -28.12 4.12 -9.47
N LEU A 19 -27.80 5.42 -9.52
CA LEU A 19 -28.75 6.46 -9.16
C LEU A 19 -29.79 6.67 -10.27
N ASP A 20 -31.03 6.91 -9.86
CA ASP A 20 -32.11 7.38 -10.72
C ASP A 20 -32.03 8.91 -10.91
N GLU A 21 -32.98 9.45 -11.66
CA GLU A 21 -33.10 10.88 -11.97
C GLU A 21 -33.29 11.75 -10.71
N ASP A 22 -33.78 11.17 -9.60
CA ASP A 22 -33.96 11.83 -8.31
C ASP A 22 -32.72 11.70 -7.40
N GLY A 23 -31.63 11.09 -7.89
CA GLY A 23 -30.41 10.86 -7.12
C GLY A 23 -30.55 9.79 -6.04
N LYS A 24 -31.53 8.88 -6.18
CA LYS A 24 -31.76 7.74 -5.27
C LYS A 24 -31.41 6.43 -5.97
N TYR A 25 -31.23 5.38 -5.19
CA TYR A 25 -30.99 4.04 -5.74
C TYR A 25 -32.17 3.11 -5.42
N PRO A 26 -32.44 2.09 -6.27
CA PRO A 26 -33.48 1.11 -6.00
C PRO A 26 -33.27 0.39 -4.67
N GLN A 27 -34.28 0.34 -3.80
CA GLN A 27 -34.19 -0.32 -2.48
C GLN A 27 -33.81 -1.81 -2.56
N ARG A 28 -34.14 -2.48 -3.67
CA ARG A 28 -33.70 -3.85 -3.97
C ARG A 28 -32.16 -4.02 -4.09
N LEU A 29 -31.43 -2.94 -4.40
CA LEU A 29 -29.98 -2.92 -4.50
C LEU A 29 -29.30 -2.63 -3.16
N ARG A 30 -30.02 -2.08 -2.18
CA ARG A 30 -29.50 -1.79 -0.83
C ARG A 30 -28.71 -2.96 -0.22
N PRO A 31 -29.24 -4.19 -0.11
CA PRO A 31 -28.49 -5.29 0.51
C PRO A 31 -27.27 -5.71 -0.32
N LYS A 32 -27.32 -5.56 -1.65
CA LYS A 32 -26.19 -5.88 -2.53
C LYS A 32 -25.06 -4.86 -2.41
N LEU A 33 -25.40 -3.57 -2.38
CA LEU A 33 -24.45 -2.47 -2.19
C LEU A 33 -23.82 -2.52 -0.79
N ALA A 34 -24.62 -2.77 0.24
CA ALA A 34 -24.10 -2.95 1.60
C ALA A 34 -23.15 -4.15 1.70
N ALA A 35 -23.50 -5.29 1.10
CA ALA A 35 -22.63 -6.46 1.07
C ALA A 35 -21.34 -6.21 0.28
N ALA A 36 -21.40 -5.50 -0.85
CA ALA A 36 -20.23 -5.15 -1.64
C ALA A 36 -19.27 -4.23 -0.88
N LEU A 37 -19.79 -3.18 -0.23
CA LEU A 37 -18.98 -2.29 0.62
C LEU A 37 -18.33 -3.04 1.77
N GLN A 38 -19.08 -3.93 2.43
CA GLN A 38 -18.53 -4.72 3.52
C GLN A 38 -17.43 -5.67 3.03
N ALA A 39 -17.62 -6.34 1.90
CA ALA A 39 -16.61 -7.20 1.31
C ALA A 39 -15.34 -6.43 0.93
N GLN A 40 -15.49 -5.23 0.37
CA GLN A 40 -14.36 -4.35 0.05
C GLN A 40 -13.60 -3.95 1.32
N TRP A 41 -14.29 -3.56 2.40
CA TRP A 41 -13.62 -3.23 3.66
C TRP A 41 -12.92 -4.43 4.29
N GLU A 42 -13.49 -5.62 4.18
CA GLU A 42 -12.88 -6.86 4.64
C GLU A 42 -11.63 -7.20 3.82
N GLU A 43 -11.64 -6.94 2.51
CA GLU A 43 -10.49 -7.09 1.61
C GLU A 43 -9.39 -6.05 1.93
N GLU A 44 -9.74 -4.77 2.05
CA GLU A 44 -8.79 -3.72 2.45
C GLU A 44 -8.18 -4.00 3.83
N ALA A 45 -9.00 -4.44 4.80
CA ALA A 45 -8.50 -4.84 6.11
C ALA A 45 -7.61 -6.08 6.03
N ARG A 46 -7.92 -7.03 5.15
CA ARG A 46 -7.10 -8.22 4.91
C ARG A 46 -5.77 -7.86 4.27
N ASP A 47 -5.75 -6.95 3.31
CA ASP A 47 -4.53 -6.48 2.64
C ASP A 47 -3.65 -5.67 3.59
N LEU A 48 -4.24 -4.82 4.42
CA LEU A 48 -3.53 -4.12 5.49
C LEU A 48 -2.90 -5.09 6.51
N LEU A 49 -3.60 -6.19 6.84
CA LEU A 49 -3.11 -7.22 7.75
C LEU A 49 -2.09 -8.17 7.09
N ALA A 50 -2.23 -8.45 5.80
CA ALA A 50 -1.30 -9.26 5.03
C ALA A 50 0.03 -8.53 4.80
N GLY A 51 0.01 -7.19 4.80
CA GLY A 51 1.15 -6.37 4.46
C GLY A 51 1.57 -6.56 3.00
N PRO A 52 2.50 -5.75 2.47
CA PRO A 52 3.12 -6.08 1.21
C PRO A 52 3.75 -7.46 1.34
N ALA A 53 3.51 -8.33 0.35
CA ALA A 53 4.19 -9.62 0.28
C ALA A 53 5.70 -9.41 0.50
N PRO A 54 6.38 -10.26 1.29
CA PRO A 54 7.78 -10.05 1.62
C PRO A 54 8.59 -10.03 0.32
N ARG A 55 8.96 -8.84 -0.13
CA ARG A 55 9.87 -8.66 -1.27
C ARG A 55 11.29 -8.80 -0.76
N PRO A 56 12.19 -9.46 -1.52
CA PRO A 56 13.61 -9.45 -1.19
C PRO A 56 14.09 -8.01 -1.01
N THR A 57 14.85 -7.74 0.07
CA THR A 57 15.40 -6.40 0.36
C THR A 57 16.20 -5.84 -0.82
N ALA A 58 16.84 -6.72 -1.61
CA ALA A 58 17.56 -6.35 -2.82
C ALA A 58 16.65 -5.74 -3.90
N GLU A 59 15.43 -6.24 -4.08
CA GLU A 59 14.47 -5.69 -5.05
C GLU A 59 13.97 -4.31 -4.63
N VAL A 60 13.67 -4.13 -3.33
CA VAL A 60 13.26 -2.85 -2.76
C VAL A 60 14.35 -1.77 -2.94
N LEU A 61 15.61 -2.14 -2.72
CA LEU A 61 16.74 -1.22 -2.93
C LEU A 61 17.00 -0.92 -4.41
N ALA A 62 16.74 -1.88 -5.30
CA ALA A 62 16.84 -1.66 -6.75
C ALA A 62 15.74 -0.73 -7.28
N ASP A 63 14.51 -0.85 -6.76
CA ASP A 63 13.42 0.10 -7.04
C ASP A 63 13.81 1.51 -6.59
N LEU A 64 14.31 1.63 -5.36
CA LEU A 64 14.76 2.90 -4.82
C LEU A 64 15.89 3.54 -5.64
N ASP A 65 16.87 2.77 -6.14
CA ASP A 65 17.92 3.31 -7.01
C ASP A 65 17.36 3.84 -8.33
N ARG A 66 16.36 3.15 -8.91
CA ARG A 66 15.67 3.62 -10.12
C ARG A 66 14.88 4.90 -9.89
N ASP A 67 14.20 5.01 -8.75
CA ASP A 67 13.46 6.22 -8.39
C ASP A 67 14.41 7.40 -8.15
N LEU A 68 15.54 7.17 -7.47
CA LEU A 68 16.59 8.17 -7.27
C LEU A 68 17.20 8.65 -8.60
N LEU A 69 17.37 7.74 -9.57
CA LEU A 69 17.78 8.09 -10.93
C LEU A 69 16.72 8.95 -11.64
N ALA A 70 15.44 8.59 -11.52
CA ALA A 70 14.33 9.29 -12.16
C ALA A 70 14.14 10.73 -11.64
N VAL A 71 14.39 10.97 -10.35
CA VAL A 71 14.32 12.32 -9.75
C VAL A 71 15.58 13.16 -9.99
N GLY A 72 16.53 12.67 -10.81
CA GLY A 72 17.71 13.44 -11.22
C GLY A 72 18.83 13.48 -10.18
N LEU A 73 18.84 12.58 -9.19
CA LEU A 73 19.99 12.37 -8.32
C LEU A 73 21.09 11.63 -9.10
N GLY A 74 21.78 12.38 -9.97
CA GLY A 74 22.79 11.85 -10.90
C GLY A 74 24.11 11.45 -10.23
N SER A 75 24.42 12.02 -9.06
CA SER A 75 25.67 11.72 -8.34
C SER A 75 25.66 10.30 -7.78
N VAL A 76 26.57 9.46 -8.29
CA VAL A 76 26.75 8.07 -7.87
C VAL A 76 27.06 7.97 -6.38
N GLU A 77 27.84 8.91 -5.84
CA GLU A 77 28.24 8.90 -4.43
C GLU A 77 27.04 9.19 -3.50
N ILE A 78 26.20 10.17 -3.87
CA ILE A 78 25.01 10.52 -3.10
C ILE A 78 24.00 9.36 -3.14
N ARG A 79 23.74 8.78 -4.32
CA ARG A 79 22.84 7.61 -4.45
C ARG A 79 23.32 6.44 -3.59
N ARG A 80 24.62 6.13 -3.64
CA ARG A 80 25.20 5.05 -2.81
C ARG A 80 25.02 5.31 -1.31
N SER A 81 25.18 6.54 -0.85
CA SER A 81 24.96 6.90 0.56
C SER A 81 23.52 6.69 0.98
N VAL A 82 22.56 7.15 0.17
CA VAL A 82 21.12 7.00 0.44
C VAL A 82 20.72 5.53 0.47
N LEU A 83 21.19 4.73 -0.49
CA LEU A 83 20.94 3.28 -0.52
C LEU A 83 21.56 2.56 0.68
N ALA A 84 22.76 2.96 1.12
CA ALA A 84 23.41 2.38 2.29
C ALA A 84 22.64 2.69 3.58
N GLU A 85 22.12 3.90 3.72
CA GLU A 85 21.29 4.31 4.86
C GLU A 85 19.94 3.60 4.86
N ALA A 86 19.27 3.51 3.71
CA ALA A 86 18.04 2.74 3.54
C ALA A 86 18.24 1.26 3.88
N ALA A 87 19.33 0.64 3.41
CA ALA A 87 19.66 -0.74 3.75
C ALA A 87 19.92 -0.92 5.26
N ALA A 88 20.64 0.01 5.89
CA ALA A 88 20.89 -0.03 7.32
C ALA A 88 19.61 0.11 8.14
N TYR A 89 18.70 1.00 7.71
CA TYR A 89 17.40 1.18 8.32
C TYR A 89 16.53 -0.09 8.20
N LEU A 90 16.47 -0.70 7.02
CA LEU A 90 15.72 -1.93 6.78
C LEU A 90 16.25 -3.11 7.61
N LEU A 91 17.57 -3.24 7.75
CA LEU A 91 18.19 -4.24 8.64
C LEU A 91 17.77 -3.99 10.10
N LYS A 92 17.85 -2.74 10.57
CA LYS A 92 17.47 -2.37 11.93
C LYS A 92 16.00 -2.67 12.24
N THR A 93 15.08 -2.35 11.33
CA THR A 93 13.64 -2.56 11.53
C THR A 93 13.21 -4.02 11.38
N SER A 94 13.96 -4.82 10.61
CA SER A 94 13.76 -6.28 10.53
C SER A 94 14.42 -7.06 11.68
N GLY A 95 15.03 -6.37 12.65
CA GLY A 95 15.72 -6.99 13.78
C GLY A 95 17.04 -7.68 13.41
N MET A 96 17.53 -7.48 12.18
CA MET A 96 18.80 -8.04 11.71
C MET A 96 19.92 -7.03 11.91
N GLN A 97 21.01 -7.43 12.57
CA GLN A 97 22.21 -6.60 12.65
C GLN A 97 23.14 -6.93 11.50
N ARG A 98 23.67 -5.88 10.84
CA ARG A 98 24.79 -6.00 9.92
C ARG A 98 25.99 -6.47 10.74
N ILE A 99 26.41 -7.73 10.59
CA ILE A 99 27.68 -8.18 11.19
C ILE A 99 28.78 -7.46 10.41
N PRO A 100 29.56 -6.56 11.05
CA PRO A 100 30.68 -5.94 10.36
C PRO A 100 31.66 -7.04 9.96
N ASP A 101 31.96 -7.11 8.67
CA ASP A 101 32.99 -8.01 8.15
C ASP A 101 34.33 -7.56 8.71
N GLN A 102 34.82 -8.27 9.73
CA GLN A 102 36.11 -7.99 10.37
C GLN A 102 37.30 -8.52 9.54
N ASN A 103 37.09 -8.99 8.30
CA ASN A 103 38.17 -9.48 7.44
C ASN A 103 38.58 -8.49 6.35
N ARG A 104 39.02 -7.30 6.74
CA ARG A 104 40.05 -6.57 5.98
C ARG A 104 41.30 -6.43 6.86
N ARG A 105 42.18 -7.42 6.71
CA ARG A 105 43.61 -7.26 7.00
C ARG A 105 44.25 -6.37 5.95
#